data_AF-R5DW29-F1
#
_entry.id   AF-R5DW29-F1
#
_cell.length_a   1.000
_cell.length_b   1.000
_cell.length_c   1.000
_cell.angle_alpha   90.00
_cell.angle_beta   90.00
_cell.angle_gamma   90.00
#
_symmetry.space_group_name_H-M   'P 1'
#
loop_
_entity.id
_entity.type
_entity.pdbx_description
1 polymer ?
#
loop_
_entity_poly.entity_id
_entity_poly.type
_entity_poly.pdbx_seq_one_letter_code
_entity_poly.pdbx_strand_id
1 'polypeptide(L)'
;MRINNVSAKTSKMVVVLLAIFAIIVTVGFSWAYFNTAISEHSIASFFKWYAETLNHLIADNRDEPIIPYLIMIIIPLLAYGGLVASIVSRHFALKAMESTLNLKSVDFLQDRVKFNFNRPQYNFICGYNDINNLEMILNTVMVHNKYGSYPAVSEINLNFSVLNNKHFTLTNVPLKLTNFIYKIIDYSRAVRSFSYRFEGAGSVESIEEKIRDYTNTGCKQILAKQQETNFKWLSITFFAFSMFFLFTFRQSFNTLDVMFWSFALIPIVGFLVISFVFDIILLADKWNENKYKGLGK
;
A
#
# COMPACT_ATOMS: atom_id res chain seq x y z
N MET A 1 -6.16 -20.06 4.99
CA MET A 1 -5.31 -18.86 4.79
C MET A 1 -3.98 -19.04 5.51
N ARG A 2 -2.86 -18.77 4.84
CA ARG A 2 -1.54 -18.71 5.49
C ARG A 2 -1.19 -17.26 5.81
N ILE A 3 -0.85 -16.99 7.07
CA ILE A 3 -0.31 -15.70 7.51
C ILE A 3 1.15 -15.90 7.89
N ASN A 4 2.05 -15.23 7.19
CA ASN A 4 3.47 -15.27 7.49
C ASN A 4 3.81 -14.21 8.54
N ASN A 5 4.77 -14.52 9.40
CA ASN A 5 5.36 -13.53 10.29
C ASN A 5 6.27 -12.62 9.47
N VAL A 6 5.81 -11.41 9.20
CA VAL A 6 6.52 -10.40 8.43
C VAL A 6 6.36 -9.09 9.16
N SER A 7 7.36 -8.74 9.96
CA SER A 7 7.47 -7.42 10.57
C SER A 7 7.93 -6.37 9.55
N ALA A 8 7.76 -5.09 9.86
CA ALA A 8 8.29 -4.01 9.03
C ALA A 8 9.80 -4.18 8.71
N LYS A 9 10.58 -4.68 9.67
CA LYS A 9 12.03 -4.92 9.54
C LYS A 9 12.40 -6.09 8.62
N THR A 10 11.51 -7.06 8.46
CA THR A 10 11.75 -8.27 7.63
C THR A 10 11.02 -8.24 6.30
N SER A 11 10.07 -7.31 6.15
CA SER A 11 9.33 -7.02 4.93
C SER A 11 10.28 -6.68 3.77
N LYS A 12 9.92 -7.16 2.57
CA LYS A 12 10.61 -6.80 1.33
C LYS A 12 10.19 -5.43 0.80
N MET A 13 9.15 -4.81 1.37
CA MET A 13 8.52 -3.61 0.81
C MET A 13 9.51 -2.45 0.64
N VAL A 14 10.31 -2.14 1.67
CA VAL A 14 11.32 -1.07 1.61
C VAL A 14 12.39 -1.38 0.55
N VAL A 15 12.87 -2.63 0.50
CA VAL A 15 13.84 -3.08 -0.51
C VAL A 15 13.29 -2.91 -1.93
N VAL A 16 12.02 -3.29 -2.15
CA VAL A 16 11.36 -3.15 -3.46
C VAL A 16 11.19 -1.69 -3.85
N LEU A 17 10.77 -0.82 -2.93
CA LEU A 17 10.63 0.62 -3.20
C LEU A 17 11.97 1.26 -3.57
N LEU A 18 13.03 0.96 -2.83
CA LEU A 18 14.38 1.45 -3.13
C LEU A 18 14.94 0.86 -4.42
N ALA A 19 14.60 -0.40 -4.74
CA ALA A 19 14.99 -1.01 -6.02
C ALA A 19 14.31 -0.32 -7.20
N ILE A 20 13.00 -0.02 -7.10
CA ILE A 20 12.28 0.76 -8.11
C ILE A 20 12.91 2.14 -8.26
N PHE A 21 13.20 2.82 -7.15
CA PHE A 21 13.85 4.13 -7.17
C PHE A 21 15.24 4.07 -7.84
N ALA A 22 16.06 3.07 -7.52
CA ALA A 22 17.36 2.85 -8.15
C ALA A 22 17.24 2.56 -9.66
N ILE A 23 16.22 1.80 -10.09
CA ILE A 23 15.93 1.57 -11.51
C ILE A 23 15.59 2.89 -12.21
N ILE A 24 14.71 3.71 -11.63
CA ILE A 24 14.34 5.03 -12.19
C ILE A 24 15.58 5.90 -12.36
N VAL A 25 16.44 5.97 -11.32
CA VAL A 25 17.71 6.70 -11.37
C VAL A 25 18.62 6.16 -12.46
N THR A 26 18.79 4.83 -12.56
CA THR A 26 19.61 4.18 -13.59
C THR A 26 19.12 4.51 -15.00
N VAL A 27 17.81 4.40 -15.22
CA VAL A 27 17.17 4.69 -16.52
C VAL A 27 17.34 6.16 -16.87
N GLY A 28 17.14 7.08 -15.92
CA GLY A 28 17.32 8.51 -16.13
C GLY A 28 18.76 8.85 -16.55
N PHE A 29 19.76 8.34 -15.84
CA PHE A 29 21.17 8.56 -16.18
C PHE A 29 21.58 7.89 -17.48
N SER A 30 21.09 6.68 -17.74
CA SER A 30 21.37 5.97 -18.99
C SER A 30 20.78 6.73 -20.18
N TRP A 31 19.52 7.19 -20.06
CA TRP A 31 18.88 7.98 -21.09
C TRP A 31 19.62 9.30 -21.33
N ALA A 32 20.00 10.02 -20.28
CA ALA A 32 20.79 11.24 -20.42
C ALA A 32 22.13 10.97 -21.10
N TYR A 33 22.83 9.90 -20.71
CA TYR A 33 24.08 9.47 -21.33
C TYR A 33 23.92 9.18 -22.82
N PHE A 34 22.96 8.34 -23.21
CA PHE A 34 22.76 7.98 -24.62
C PHE A 34 22.37 9.17 -25.51
N ASN A 35 21.71 10.19 -24.96
CA ASN A 35 21.28 11.35 -25.73
C ASN A 35 22.30 12.51 -25.76
N THR A 36 23.27 12.53 -24.83
CA THR A 36 24.20 13.67 -24.71
C THR A 36 25.67 13.29 -24.87
N ALA A 37 26.01 12.01 -24.78
CA ALA A 37 27.38 11.57 -25.01
C ALA A 37 27.72 11.64 -26.50
N ILE A 38 28.82 12.34 -26.81
CA ILE A 38 29.31 12.57 -28.18
C ILE A 38 30.24 11.41 -28.64
N SER A 39 30.61 10.51 -27.73
CA SER A 39 31.54 9.38 -27.97
C SER A 39 30.82 8.04 -28.07
N GLU A 40 31.54 7.01 -28.54
CA GLU A 40 31.05 5.62 -28.58
C GLU A 40 30.48 5.19 -27.21
N HIS A 41 29.34 4.49 -27.25
CA HIS A 41 28.65 4.07 -26.04
C HIS A 41 29.34 2.87 -25.39
N SER A 42 29.92 3.10 -24.22
CA SER A 42 30.54 2.08 -23.38
C SER A 42 30.41 2.44 -21.90
N ILE A 43 30.65 1.48 -21.02
CA ILE A 43 30.64 1.71 -19.57
C ILE A 43 31.74 2.70 -19.17
N ALA A 44 32.93 2.61 -19.78
CA ALA A 44 34.04 3.50 -19.47
C ALA A 44 33.74 4.96 -19.87
N SER A 45 33.11 5.16 -21.04
CA SER A 45 32.69 6.48 -21.51
C SER A 45 31.49 7.03 -20.72
N PHE A 46 30.63 6.18 -20.16
CA PHE A 46 29.60 6.62 -19.21
C PHE A 46 30.20 7.31 -17.98
N PHE A 47 31.20 6.69 -17.34
CA PHE A 47 31.83 7.31 -16.15
C PHE A 47 32.59 8.59 -16.48
N LYS A 48 33.21 8.68 -17.67
CA LYS A 48 33.83 9.92 -18.15
C LYS A 48 32.78 11.02 -18.34
N TRP A 49 31.73 10.73 -19.10
CA TRP A 49 30.61 11.64 -19.30
C TRP A 49 30.01 12.11 -17.97
N TYR A 50 29.84 11.21 -17.01
CA TYR A 50 29.28 11.52 -15.70
C TYR A 50 30.13 12.54 -14.94
N ALA A 51 31.45 12.34 -14.92
CA ALA A 51 32.39 13.23 -14.25
C ALA A 51 32.48 14.60 -14.94
N GLU A 52 32.55 14.62 -16.27
CA GLU A 52 32.57 15.84 -17.07
C GLU A 52 31.28 16.65 -16.90
N THR A 53 30.12 15.98 -16.96
CA THR A 53 28.80 16.60 -16.77
C THR A 53 28.68 17.23 -15.38
N LEU A 54 29.16 16.56 -14.34
CA LEU A 54 29.19 17.13 -12.98
C LEU A 54 30.04 18.41 -12.95
N ASN A 55 31.24 18.38 -13.51
CA ASN A 55 32.12 19.54 -13.53
C ASN A 55 31.52 20.72 -14.31
N HIS A 56 30.87 20.45 -15.45
CA HIS A 56 30.16 21.46 -16.23
C HIS A 56 28.99 22.05 -15.44
N LEU A 57 28.14 21.22 -14.83
CA LEU A 57 27.00 21.69 -14.04
C LEU A 57 27.43 22.53 -12.83
N ILE A 58 28.54 22.18 -12.17
CA ILE A 58 29.12 22.98 -11.08
C ILE A 58 29.63 24.33 -11.62
N ALA A 59 30.30 24.32 -12.78
CA ALA A 59 30.85 25.52 -13.38
C ALA A 59 29.77 26.51 -13.84
N ASP A 60 28.61 26.00 -14.29
CA ASP A 60 27.46 26.79 -14.73
C ASP A 60 26.58 27.28 -13.57
N ASN A 61 26.52 26.54 -12.46
CA ASN A 61 25.70 26.89 -11.29
C ASN A 61 26.56 27.35 -10.10
N ARG A 62 27.41 28.36 -10.32
CA ARG A 62 28.34 28.85 -9.28
C ARG A 62 27.65 29.43 -8.06
N ASP A 63 26.48 30.05 -8.24
CA ASP A 63 25.73 30.70 -7.16
C ASP A 63 24.95 29.69 -6.29
N GLU A 64 24.59 28.52 -6.85
CA GLU A 64 23.86 27.45 -6.16
C GLU A 64 24.48 26.06 -6.44
N PRO A 65 25.69 25.79 -5.94
CA PRO A 65 26.43 24.57 -6.28
C PRO A 65 25.76 23.29 -5.74
N ILE A 66 24.81 23.42 -4.81
CA ILE A 66 24.09 22.30 -4.19
C ILE A 66 23.27 21.51 -5.21
N ILE A 67 22.67 22.16 -6.21
CA ILE A 67 21.78 21.48 -7.17
C ILE A 67 22.54 20.42 -8.00
N PRO A 68 23.70 20.72 -8.62
CA PRO A 68 24.54 19.71 -9.27
C PRO A 68 24.91 18.54 -8.36
N TYR A 69 25.36 18.81 -7.13
CA TYR A 69 25.71 17.77 -6.17
C TYR A 69 24.51 16.91 -5.77
N LEU A 70 23.34 17.52 -5.62
CA LEU A 70 22.12 16.82 -5.26
C LEU A 70 21.71 15.82 -6.33
N ILE A 71 21.71 16.24 -7.59
CA ILE A 71 21.31 15.42 -8.74
C ILE A 71 22.35 14.34 -9.03
N MET A 72 23.63 14.72 -9.10
CA MET A 72 24.72 13.86 -9.59
C MET A 72 25.44 13.07 -8.49
N ILE A 73 25.19 13.32 -7.20
CA ILE A 73 25.85 12.57 -6.12
C ILE A 73 24.85 12.08 -5.10
N ILE A 74 24.08 13.00 -4.50
CA ILE A 74 23.23 12.67 -3.34
C ILE A 74 22.11 11.71 -3.75
N ILE A 75 21.36 11.99 -4.82
CA ILE A 75 20.27 11.12 -5.30
C ILE A 75 20.77 9.70 -5.65
N PRO A 76 21.83 9.52 -6.48
CA PRO A 76 22.42 8.20 -6.72
C PRO A 76 22.86 7.49 -5.44
N LEU A 77 23.53 8.20 -4.54
CA LEU A 77 24.01 7.62 -3.28
C LEU A 77 22.85 7.15 -2.40
N LEU A 78 21.78 7.93 -2.29
CA LEU A 78 20.57 7.54 -1.55
C LEU A 78 19.87 6.35 -2.20
N ALA A 79 19.81 6.30 -3.53
CA ALA A 79 19.18 5.20 -4.26
C ALA A 79 19.93 3.88 -4.05
N TYR A 80 21.23 3.84 -4.41
CA TYR A 80 22.01 2.60 -4.34
C TYR A 80 22.47 2.28 -2.92
N GLY A 81 22.97 3.28 -2.18
CA GLY A 81 23.40 3.11 -0.80
C GLY A 81 22.23 2.76 0.12
N GLY A 82 21.08 3.42 -0.04
CA GLY A 82 19.85 3.06 0.66
C GLY A 82 19.40 1.64 0.33
N LEU A 83 19.42 1.25 -0.95
CA LEU A 83 19.08 -0.12 -1.37
C LEU A 83 19.98 -1.16 -0.69
N VAL A 84 21.30 -1.00 -0.75
CA VAL A 84 22.26 -1.91 -0.11
C VAL A 84 22.04 -1.95 1.40
N ALA A 85 21.92 -0.80 2.06
CA ALA A 85 21.67 -0.72 3.49
C ALA A 85 20.36 -1.44 3.88
N SER A 86 19.30 -1.29 3.08
CA SER A 86 18.02 -1.96 3.32
C SER A 86 18.11 -3.48 3.18
N ILE A 87 18.87 -3.98 2.19
CA ILE A 87 19.12 -5.42 1.99
C ILE A 87 19.90 -6.01 3.17
N VAL A 88 20.97 -5.31 3.59
CA VAL A 88 21.84 -5.73 4.70
C VAL A 88 21.06 -5.72 6.03
N SER A 89 20.35 -4.63 6.31
CA SER A 89 19.50 -4.52 7.51
C SER A 89 18.46 -5.63 7.58
N ARG A 90 17.79 -5.91 6.44
CA ARG A 90 16.84 -7.02 6.34
C ARG A 90 17.51 -8.38 6.56
N HIS A 91 18.71 -8.60 6.02
CA HIS A 91 19.44 -9.85 6.22
C HIS A 91 19.75 -10.10 7.71
N PHE A 92 20.23 -9.09 8.43
CA PHE A 92 20.47 -9.20 9.87
C PHE A 92 19.17 -9.43 10.66
N ALA A 93 18.08 -8.74 10.28
CA ALA A 93 16.78 -8.95 10.92
C ALA A 93 16.24 -10.38 10.73
N LEU A 94 16.42 -10.97 9.54
CA LEU A 94 16.04 -12.37 9.29
C LEU A 94 16.90 -13.34 10.10
N LYS A 95 18.22 -13.13 10.14
CA LYS A 95 19.13 -13.95 10.94
C LYS A 95 18.79 -13.90 12.43
N ALA A 96 18.41 -12.74 12.95
CA ALA A 96 17.95 -12.58 14.33
C ALA A 96 16.60 -13.28 14.59
N MET A 97 15.69 -13.29 13.61
CA MET A 97 14.44 -14.06 13.71
C MET A 97 14.68 -15.57 13.65
N GLU A 98 15.68 -16.04 12.90
CA GLU A 98 16.01 -17.46 12.81
C GLU A 98 16.75 -17.98 14.05
N SER A 99 17.51 -17.13 14.75
CA SER A 99 18.29 -17.55 15.91
C SER A 99 17.44 -17.82 17.17
N THR A 100 16.35 -17.07 17.36
CA THR A 100 15.42 -17.22 18.49
C THR A 100 14.21 -18.07 18.10
N LEU A 101 13.58 -18.80 19.03
CA LEU A 101 12.39 -19.59 18.70
C LEU A 101 11.22 -18.65 18.37
N ASN A 102 10.85 -18.58 17.10
CA ASN A 102 9.82 -17.66 16.61
C ASN A 102 8.78 -18.39 15.78
N LEU A 103 7.54 -17.90 15.89
CA LEU A 103 6.46 -18.31 15.02
C LEU A 103 6.73 -17.75 13.61
N LYS A 104 6.90 -18.63 12.63
CA LYS A 104 7.19 -18.28 11.23
C LYS A 104 5.91 -18.01 10.44
N SER A 105 4.87 -18.81 10.67
CA SER A 105 3.57 -18.62 10.03
C SER A 105 2.44 -19.35 10.75
N VAL A 106 1.22 -18.86 10.61
CA VAL A 106 0.00 -19.53 11.04
C VAL A 106 -0.83 -19.89 9.81
N ASP A 107 -1.19 -21.17 9.68
CA ASP A 107 -2.10 -21.64 8.63
C ASP A 107 -3.48 -21.90 9.23
N PHE A 108 -4.43 -21.08 8.84
CA PHE A 108 -5.86 -21.27 9.10
C PHE A 108 -6.42 -22.24 8.05
N LEU A 109 -6.64 -23.49 8.43
CA LEU A 109 -7.28 -24.53 7.60
C LEU A 109 -8.78 -24.56 7.89
N GLN A 110 -9.55 -25.40 7.20
CA GLN A 110 -11.02 -25.40 7.37
C GLN A 110 -11.45 -25.84 8.78
N ASP A 111 -10.77 -26.82 9.37
CA ASP A 111 -11.11 -27.47 10.64
C ASP A 111 -10.14 -27.15 11.80
N ARG A 112 -8.95 -26.65 11.47
CA ARG A 112 -7.84 -26.49 12.42
C ARG A 112 -6.90 -25.35 12.07
N VAL A 113 -6.07 -24.98 13.05
CA VAL A 113 -5.03 -23.97 12.91
C VAL A 113 -3.67 -24.61 13.14
N LYS A 114 -2.75 -24.40 12.19
CA LYS A 114 -1.37 -24.89 12.28
C LYS A 114 -0.42 -23.75 12.59
N PHE A 115 0.30 -23.87 13.70
CA PHE A 115 1.34 -22.96 14.11
C PHE A 115 2.69 -23.51 13.63
N ASN A 116 3.32 -22.80 12.70
CA ASN A 116 4.62 -23.17 12.14
C ASN A 116 5.69 -22.26 12.73
N PHE A 117 6.62 -22.83 13.47
CA PHE A 117 7.80 -22.17 14.00
C PHE A 117 8.97 -22.27 13.01
N ASN A 118 9.99 -21.44 13.23
CA ASN A 118 11.24 -21.55 12.49
C ASN A 118 11.98 -22.87 12.76
N ARG A 119 11.79 -23.45 13.95
CA ARG A 119 12.28 -24.78 14.34
C ARG A 119 11.12 -25.79 14.24
N PRO A 120 11.11 -26.70 13.24
CA PRO A 120 9.96 -27.55 12.96
C PRO A 120 9.51 -28.45 14.12
N GLN A 121 10.41 -28.81 15.03
CA GLN A 121 10.09 -29.63 16.21
C GLN A 121 9.08 -28.99 17.17
N TYR A 122 8.88 -27.66 17.10
CA TYR A 122 7.90 -26.94 17.92
C TYR A 122 6.60 -26.65 17.16
N ASN A 123 6.49 -27.09 15.90
CA ASN A 123 5.25 -26.97 15.15
C ASN A 123 4.13 -27.76 15.82
N PHE A 124 2.96 -27.18 15.91
CA PHE A 124 1.79 -27.87 16.42
C PHE A 124 0.53 -27.45 15.68
N ILE A 125 -0.50 -28.27 15.82
CA ILE A 125 -1.82 -28.08 15.22
C ILE A 125 -2.83 -28.16 16.35
N CYS A 126 -3.80 -27.25 16.35
CA CYS A 126 -4.91 -27.29 17.30
C CYS A 126 -6.23 -26.98 16.57
N GLY A 127 -7.35 -27.38 17.17
CA GLY A 127 -8.66 -26.97 16.70
C GLY A 127 -8.89 -25.48 16.97
N TYR A 128 -9.86 -24.88 16.29
CA TYR A 128 -10.26 -23.50 16.56
C TYR A 128 -10.77 -23.30 18.00
N ASN A 129 -11.46 -24.33 18.54
CA ASN A 129 -11.97 -24.35 19.91
C ASN A 129 -10.87 -24.40 20.98
N ASP A 130 -9.63 -24.72 20.61
CA ASP A 130 -8.47 -24.76 21.51
C ASP A 130 -7.81 -23.38 21.67
N ILE A 131 -8.20 -22.42 20.84
CA ILE A 131 -7.75 -21.03 20.92
C ILE A 131 -8.72 -20.30 21.88
N ASN A 132 -8.20 -19.91 23.04
CA ASN A 132 -8.96 -19.20 24.07
C ASN A 132 -9.23 -17.75 23.67
N ASN A 133 -8.23 -17.07 23.10
CA ASN A 133 -8.38 -15.70 22.64
C ASN A 133 -7.50 -15.45 21.41
N LEU A 134 -8.05 -14.72 20.43
CA LEU A 134 -7.31 -14.12 19.33
C LEU A 134 -7.47 -12.59 19.43
N GLU A 135 -6.39 -11.91 19.81
CA GLU A 135 -6.36 -10.45 19.87
C GLU A 135 -5.64 -9.90 18.63
N MET A 136 -6.29 -8.99 17.92
CA MET A 136 -5.73 -8.27 16.77
C MET A 136 -5.37 -6.83 17.18
N ILE A 137 -4.07 -6.54 17.24
CA ILE A 137 -3.55 -5.20 17.54
C ILE A 137 -3.16 -4.52 16.22
N LEU A 138 -3.78 -3.37 15.95
CA LEU A 138 -3.52 -2.53 14.79
C LEU A 138 -2.53 -1.43 15.19
N ASN A 139 -1.26 -1.58 14.80
CA ASN A 139 -0.22 -0.61 15.16
C ASN A 139 -0.22 0.57 14.18
N THR A 140 -0.43 1.77 14.70
CA THR A 140 -0.58 2.99 13.92
C THR A 140 0.62 3.91 14.09
N VAL A 141 0.99 4.55 12.97
CA VAL A 141 2.05 5.56 12.90
C VAL A 141 1.51 6.85 12.30
N MET A 142 2.10 7.98 12.68
CA MET A 142 1.78 9.26 12.05
C MET A 142 2.42 9.34 10.67
N VAL A 143 1.59 9.60 9.66
CA VAL A 143 2.03 9.87 8.30
C VAL A 143 1.78 11.34 8.01
N HIS A 144 2.78 12.00 7.44
CA HIS A 144 2.72 13.41 7.08
C HIS A 144 2.56 13.55 5.57
N ASN A 145 1.60 14.37 5.15
CA ASN A 145 1.46 14.82 3.77
C ASN A 145 1.36 16.36 3.73
N LYS A 146 1.27 16.91 2.52
CA LYS A 146 1.13 18.37 2.30
C LYS A 146 -0.10 18.97 3.01
N TYR A 147 -1.11 18.16 3.31
CA TYR A 147 -2.40 18.57 3.88
C TYR A 147 -2.50 18.36 5.39
N GLY A 148 -1.44 17.82 6.03
CA GLY A 148 -1.39 17.60 7.46
C GLY A 148 -0.86 16.23 7.85
N SER A 149 -1.05 15.88 9.12
CA SER A 149 -0.59 14.62 9.71
C SER A 149 -1.80 13.76 10.03
N TYR A 150 -1.78 12.49 9.67
CA TYR A 150 -2.87 11.56 9.93
C TYR A 150 -2.33 10.19 10.37
N PRO A 151 -3.05 9.48 11.26
CA PRO A 151 -2.66 8.13 11.66
C PRO A 151 -2.93 7.13 10.53
N ALA A 152 -2.00 6.21 10.31
CA ALA A 152 -2.17 5.10 9.38
C ALA A 152 -1.71 3.79 10.02
N VAL A 153 -2.40 2.69 9.70
CA VAL A 153 -1.99 1.35 10.18
C VAL A 153 -0.74 0.91 9.42
N SER A 154 0.33 0.64 10.15
CA SER A 154 1.62 0.22 9.62
C SER A 154 1.80 -1.29 9.65
N GLU A 155 1.34 -1.94 10.72
CA GLU A 155 1.47 -3.39 10.93
C GLU A 155 0.31 -3.90 11.79
N ILE A 156 0.06 -5.22 11.72
CA ILE A 156 -0.93 -5.91 12.54
C ILE A 156 -0.22 -7.00 13.33
N ASN A 157 -0.39 -6.99 14.64
CA ASN A 157 0.02 -8.07 15.53
C ASN A 157 -1.20 -8.94 15.86
N LEU A 158 -1.05 -10.25 15.71
CA LEU A 158 -2.03 -11.25 16.13
C LEU A 158 -1.48 -11.98 17.33
N ASN A 159 -2.12 -11.79 18.47
CA ASN A 159 -1.81 -12.49 19.72
C ASN A 159 -2.78 -13.66 19.90
N PHE A 160 -2.23 -14.87 19.94
CA PHE A 160 -2.97 -16.10 20.16
C PHE A 160 -2.73 -16.56 21.60
N SER A 161 -3.81 -16.77 22.33
CA SER A 161 -3.81 -17.46 23.62
C SER A 161 -4.41 -18.84 23.42
N VAL A 162 -3.61 -19.90 23.51
CA VAL A 162 -4.03 -21.29 23.29
C VAL A 162 -4.18 -22.01 24.65
N LEU A 163 -4.91 -23.12 24.69
CA LEU A 163 -4.97 -24.03 25.85
C LEU A 163 -3.55 -24.28 26.44
N ASN A 164 -3.46 -24.31 27.77
CA ASN A 164 -2.22 -24.29 28.57
C ASN A 164 -1.51 -22.92 28.67
N ASN A 165 -2.24 -21.81 28.55
CA ASN A 165 -1.72 -20.43 28.70
C ASN A 165 -0.48 -20.12 27.85
N LYS A 166 -0.35 -20.79 26.69
CA LYS A 166 0.71 -20.46 25.75
C LYS A 166 0.28 -19.26 24.93
N HIS A 167 1.12 -18.25 24.90
CA HIS A 167 0.91 -17.02 24.15
C HIS A 167 1.86 -16.99 22.96
N PHE A 168 1.30 -16.73 21.78
CA PHE A 168 2.09 -16.59 20.55
C PHE A 168 1.71 -15.30 19.86
N THR A 169 2.71 -14.58 19.37
CA THR A 169 2.50 -13.36 18.60
C THR A 169 2.97 -13.55 17.17
N LEU A 170 2.16 -13.09 16.22
CA LEU A 170 2.47 -13.06 14.81
C LEU A 170 2.32 -11.63 14.30
N THR A 171 3.38 -11.05 13.75
CA THR A 171 3.33 -9.72 13.13
C THR A 171 3.16 -9.85 11.62
N ASN A 172 2.33 -9.00 11.01
CA ASN A 172 2.18 -8.94 9.56
C ASN A 172 2.05 -7.50 9.07
N VAL A 173 2.71 -7.19 7.95
CA VAL A 173 2.53 -5.95 7.18
C VAL A 173 1.70 -6.28 5.93
N PRO A 174 0.36 -6.10 5.95
CA PRO A 174 -0.49 -6.54 4.85
C PRO A 174 -0.46 -5.58 3.66
N LEU A 175 -0.30 -6.11 2.45
CA LEU A 175 -0.41 -5.32 1.21
C LEU A 175 -1.84 -4.79 0.96
N LYS A 176 -2.86 -5.57 1.36
CA LYS A 176 -4.29 -5.18 1.28
C LYS A 176 -4.90 -5.24 2.68
N LEU A 177 -4.70 -4.17 3.43
CA LEU A 177 -5.05 -4.06 4.85
C LEU A 177 -6.49 -4.51 5.16
N THR A 178 -7.49 -3.89 4.54
CA THR A 178 -8.91 -4.17 4.81
C THR A 178 -9.29 -5.63 4.51
N ASN A 179 -8.83 -6.17 3.38
CA ASN A 179 -9.09 -7.57 3.03
C ASN A 179 -8.44 -8.55 4.01
N PHE A 180 -7.26 -8.20 4.52
CA PHE A 180 -6.56 -9.02 5.51
C PHE A 180 -7.29 -9.01 6.85
N ILE A 181 -7.73 -7.83 7.31
CA ILE A 181 -8.58 -7.66 8.51
C ILE A 181 -9.85 -8.50 8.41
N TYR A 182 -10.59 -8.42 7.30
CA TYR A 182 -11.81 -9.20 7.13
C TYR A 182 -11.59 -10.70 7.18
N LYS A 183 -10.49 -11.20 6.60
CA LYS A 183 -10.18 -12.62 6.69
C LYS A 183 -9.84 -13.04 8.13
N ILE A 184 -9.14 -12.21 8.89
CA ILE A 184 -8.87 -12.49 10.31
C ILE A 184 -10.19 -12.61 11.07
N ILE A 185 -11.11 -11.66 10.86
CA ILE A 185 -12.43 -11.68 11.50
C ILE A 185 -13.25 -12.91 11.08
N ASP A 186 -13.16 -13.33 9.81
CA ASP A 186 -13.81 -14.58 9.35
C ASP A 186 -13.36 -15.80 10.14
N TYR A 187 -12.05 -15.96 10.30
CA TYR A 187 -11.48 -17.09 11.02
C TYR A 187 -11.66 -16.96 12.54
N SER A 188 -11.76 -15.74 13.07
CA SER A 188 -11.95 -15.51 14.50
C SER A 188 -13.34 -15.90 14.99
N ARG A 189 -14.35 -15.95 14.10
CA ARG A 189 -15.71 -16.44 14.45
C ARG A 189 -15.74 -17.88 14.94
N ALA A 190 -14.76 -18.71 14.56
CA ALA A 190 -14.64 -20.09 15.03
C ALA A 190 -13.83 -20.21 16.34
N VAL A 191 -13.21 -19.12 16.80
CA VAL A 191 -12.41 -19.05 18.02
C VAL A 191 -13.31 -18.66 19.20
N ARG A 192 -12.95 -19.05 20.43
CA ARG A 192 -13.76 -18.75 21.64
C ARG A 192 -13.97 -17.26 21.90
N SER A 193 -12.91 -16.48 21.73
CA SER A 193 -12.93 -15.03 21.96
C SER A 193 -12.06 -14.32 20.93
N PHE A 194 -12.57 -13.19 20.44
CA PHE A 194 -11.86 -12.29 19.54
C PHE A 194 -11.95 -10.87 20.09
N SER A 195 -10.81 -10.18 20.11
CA SER A 195 -10.73 -8.77 20.46
C SER A 195 -9.84 -8.02 19.48
N TYR A 196 -10.06 -6.71 19.35
CA TYR A 196 -9.16 -5.85 18.58
C TYR A 196 -8.92 -4.54 19.32
N ARG A 197 -7.74 -3.95 19.10
CA ARG A 197 -7.41 -2.60 19.61
C ARG A 197 -6.43 -1.89 18.68
N PHE A 198 -6.36 -0.58 18.81
CA PHE A 198 -5.34 0.24 18.17
C PHE A 198 -4.23 0.55 19.17
N GLU A 199 -2.99 0.61 18.69
CA GLU A 199 -1.82 0.94 19.50
C GLU A 199 -0.90 1.89 18.71
N GLY A 200 -0.29 2.88 19.38
CA GLY A 200 0.57 3.88 18.73
C GLY A 200 -0.12 5.24 18.53
N ALA A 201 -0.09 5.76 17.30
CA ALA A 201 -0.49 7.13 16.94
C ALA A 201 -1.99 7.47 17.08
N GLY A 202 -2.81 6.53 17.55
CA GLY A 202 -4.27 6.68 17.70
C GLY A 202 -5.06 5.73 16.80
N SER A 203 -6.39 5.78 16.90
CA SER A 203 -7.27 4.96 16.05
C SER A 203 -7.40 5.55 14.64
N VAL A 204 -7.70 4.67 13.68
CA VAL A 204 -8.01 5.07 12.31
C VAL A 204 -9.51 4.87 12.09
N GLU A 205 -10.28 5.95 12.19
CA GLU A 205 -11.76 5.91 12.20
C GLU A 205 -12.35 5.09 11.04
N SER A 206 -11.80 5.24 9.83
CA SER A 206 -12.28 4.50 8.65
C SER A 206 -12.07 2.99 8.74
N ILE A 207 -11.03 2.54 9.44
CA ILE A 207 -10.75 1.11 9.67
C ILE A 207 -11.58 0.61 10.85
N GLU A 208 -11.68 1.41 11.91
CA GLU A 208 -12.50 1.09 13.08
C GLU A 208 -13.97 0.92 12.71
N GLU A 209 -14.51 1.82 11.89
CA GLU A 209 -15.86 1.72 11.34
C GLU A 209 -16.04 0.40 10.57
N LYS A 210 -15.14 0.09 9.64
CA LYS A 210 -15.21 -1.14 8.83
C LYS A 210 -15.14 -2.40 9.68
N ILE A 211 -14.33 -2.42 10.74
CA ILE A 211 -14.23 -3.56 11.67
C ILE A 211 -15.52 -3.69 12.46
N ARG A 212 -16.03 -2.59 13.02
CA ARG A 212 -17.26 -2.57 13.83
C ARG A 212 -18.46 -2.98 13.01
N ASP A 213 -18.64 -2.39 11.84
CA ASP A 213 -19.75 -2.72 10.93
C ASP A 213 -19.66 -4.20 10.50
N TYR A 214 -18.46 -4.70 10.19
CA TYR A 214 -18.29 -6.11 9.81
C TYR A 214 -18.56 -7.08 10.96
N THR A 215 -18.14 -6.72 12.18
CA THR A 215 -18.34 -7.56 13.37
C THR A 215 -19.82 -7.61 13.75
N ASN A 216 -20.55 -6.50 13.64
CA ASN A 216 -21.96 -6.40 14.03
C ASN A 216 -22.93 -6.93 12.96
N THR A 217 -22.65 -6.67 11.67
CA THR A 217 -23.60 -6.95 10.58
C THR A 217 -23.16 -8.10 9.68
N GLY A 218 -21.90 -8.51 9.74
CA GLY A 218 -21.31 -9.47 8.80
C GLY A 218 -21.10 -8.94 7.37
N CYS A 219 -21.23 -7.63 7.13
CA CYS A 219 -21.11 -7.02 5.81
C CYS A 219 -19.70 -6.47 5.53
N LYS A 220 -19.03 -6.94 4.47
CA LYS A 220 -17.68 -6.47 4.09
C LYS A 220 -17.77 -5.17 3.29
N GLN A 221 -17.45 -4.06 3.94
CA GLN A 221 -17.40 -2.74 3.33
C GLN A 221 -16.06 -2.49 2.60
N ILE A 222 -16.12 -2.06 1.35
CA ILE A 222 -14.96 -1.59 0.59
C ILE A 222 -14.63 -0.16 1.01
N LEU A 223 -15.65 0.69 1.14
CA LEU A 223 -15.53 2.10 1.51
C LEU A 223 -16.03 2.34 2.94
N ALA A 224 -15.40 3.28 3.65
CA ALA A 224 -15.98 3.79 4.90
C ALA A 224 -17.14 4.74 4.57
N LYS A 225 -18.09 4.98 5.49
CA LYS A 225 -19.28 5.79 5.17
C LYS A 225 -18.95 7.21 4.72
N GLN A 226 -17.91 7.81 5.31
CA GLN A 226 -17.43 9.12 4.90
C GLN A 226 -16.87 9.10 3.46
N GLN A 227 -16.14 8.03 3.10
CA GLN A 227 -15.61 7.87 1.74
C GLN A 227 -16.72 7.59 0.73
N GLU A 228 -17.72 6.77 1.09
CA GLU A 228 -18.92 6.54 0.28
C GLU A 228 -19.62 7.87 -0.03
N THR A 229 -19.80 8.72 0.99
CA THR A 229 -20.43 10.04 0.86
C THR A 229 -19.61 10.95 -0.06
N ASN A 230 -18.29 11.00 0.12
CA ASN A 230 -17.41 11.79 -0.75
C ASN A 230 -17.45 11.31 -2.21
N PHE A 231 -17.47 10.00 -2.44
CA PHE A 231 -17.54 9.43 -3.79
C PHE A 231 -18.86 9.74 -4.47
N LYS A 232 -19.98 9.73 -3.74
CA LYS A 232 -21.28 10.18 -4.25
C LYS A 232 -21.24 11.64 -4.70
N TRP A 233 -20.72 12.52 -3.85
CA TRP A 233 -20.59 13.95 -4.19
C TRP A 233 -19.64 14.19 -5.36
N LEU A 234 -18.52 13.47 -5.44
CA LEU A 234 -17.60 13.55 -6.57
C LEU A 234 -18.27 13.09 -7.85
N SER A 235 -18.97 11.95 -7.84
CA SER A 235 -19.70 11.46 -9.02
C SER A 235 -20.72 12.48 -9.52
N ILE A 236 -21.57 12.99 -8.62
CA ILE A 236 -22.56 14.04 -8.93
C ILE A 236 -21.88 15.28 -9.51
N THR A 237 -20.75 15.71 -8.92
CA THR A 237 -20.02 16.91 -9.35
C THR A 237 -19.43 16.73 -10.75
N PHE A 238 -18.77 15.60 -11.03
CA PHE A 238 -18.21 15.30 -12.35
C PHE A 238 -19.30 15.15 -13.41
N PHE A 239 -20.44 14.55 -13.06
CA PHE A 239 -21.61 14.49 -13.94
C PHE A 239 -22.17 15.89 -14.24
N ALA A 240 -22.35 16.72 -13.21
CA ALA A 240 -22.83 18.09 -13.37
C ALA A 240 -21.89 18.96 -14.21
N PHE A 241 -20.57 18.85 -14.01
CA PHE A 241 -19.58 19.52 -14.87
C PHE A 241 -19.68 19.03 -16.33
N SER A 242 -19.81 17.73 -16.55
CA SER A 242 -19.99 17.19 -17.90
C SER A 242 -21.22 17.77 -18.60
N MET A 243 -22.34 17.86 -17.88
CA MET A 243 -23.58 18.45 -18.39
C MET A 243 -23.47 19.96 -18.64
N PHE A 244 -22.77 20.70 -17.76
CA PHE A 244 -22.49 22.11 -17.94
C PHE A 244 -21.66 22.35 -19.20
N PHE A 245 -20.57 21.60 -19.39
CA PHE A 245 -19.74 21.70 -20.60
C PHE A 245 -20.54 21.33 -21.86
N LEU A 246 -21.35 20.27 -21.83
CA LEU A 246 -22.24 19.92 -22.95
C LEU A 246 -23.20 21.06 -23.30
N PHE A 247 -23.75 21.74 -22.29
CA PHE A 247 -24.64 22.87 -22.50
C PHE A 247 -23.92 24.09 -23.08
N THR A 248 -22.76 24.46 -22.53
CA THR A 248 -21.98 25.63 -22.96
C THR A 248 -21.45 25.48 -24.38
N PHE A 249 -20.98 24.28 -24.75
CA PHE A 249 -20.44 24.03 -26.09
C PHE A 249 -21.49 23.55 -27.10
N ARG A 250 -22.76 23.43 -26.68
CA ARG A 250 -23.88 22.93 -27.52
C ARG A 250 -23.95 23.58 -28.90
N GLN A 251 -23.80 24.91 -28.97
CA GLN A 251 -23.90 25.65 -30.23
C GLN A 251 -22.65 25.53 -31.09
N SER A 252 -21.48 25.40 -30.46
CA SER A 252 -20.17 25.30 -31.09
C SER A 252 -19.97 23.97 -31.83
N PHE A 253 -20.72 22.92 -31.48
CA PHE A 253 -20.68 21.64 -32.20
C PHE A 253 -21.17 21.78 -33.65
N ASN A 254 -22.07 22.72 -33.96
CA ASN A 254 -22.61 22.82 -35.32
C ASN A 254 -21.76 23.68 -36.28
N THR A 255 -20.71 24.35 -35.79
CA THR A 255 -20.02 25.42 -36.53
C THR A 255 -18.49 25.35 -36.54
N LEU A 256 -17.86 24.42 -35.81
CA LEU A 256 -16.39 24.34 -35.70
C LEU A 256 -15.79 23.12 -36.39
N ASP A 257 -14.57 23.33 -36.89
CA ASP A 257 -13.71 22.37 -37.59
C ASP A 257 -13.35 21.15 -36.70
N VAL A 258 -13.08 19.99 -37.32
CA VAL A 258 -12.92 18.67 -36.65
C VAL A 258 -11.84 18.67 -35.55
N MET A 259 -10.84 19.55 -35.65
CA MET A 259 -9.78 19.67 -34.64
C MET A 259 -10.27 20.28 -33.31
N PHE A 260 -11.26 21.19 -33.34
CA PHE A 260 -11.84 21.82 -32.15
C PHE A 260 -12.83 20.90 -31.42
N TRP A 261 -13.48 19.99 -32.15
CA TRP A 261 -14.32 18.93 -31.58
C TRP A 261 -13.55 18.10 -30.55
N SER A 262 -12.31 17.73 -30.87
CA SER A 262 -11.44 16.94 -29.99
C SER A 262 -11.17 17.63 -28.66
N PHE A 263 -10.92 18.94 -28.65
CA PHE A 263 -10.62 19.70 -27.42
C PHE A 263 -11.82 19.86 -26.49
N ALA A 264 -13.05 19.91 -27.02
CA ALA A 264 -14.27 20.04 -26.22
C ALA A 264 -14.84 18.69 -25.77
N LEU A 265 -14.75 17.64 -26.61
CA LEU A 265 -15.28 16.30 -26.28
C LEU A 265 -14.40 15.52 -25.30
N ILE A 266 -13.07 15.67 -25.35
CA ILE A 266 -12.17 14.93 -24.46
C ILE A 266 -12.46 15.23 -22.97
N PRO A 267 -12.63 16.50 -22.53
CA PRO A 267 -13.01 16.81 -21.15
C PRO A 267 -14.38 16.24 -20.77
N ILE A 268 -15.38 16.35 -21.65
CA ILE A 268 -16.75 15.87 -21.40
C ILE A 268 -16.76 14.36 -21.21
N VAL A 269 -16.16 13.62 -22.16
CA VAL A 269 -16.06 12.16 -22.09
C VAL A 269 -15.21 11.75 -20.89
N GLY A 270 -14.11 12.45 -20.62
CA GLY A 270 -13.24 12.21 -19.47
C GLY A 270 -13.99 12.33 -18.14
N PHE A 271 -14.73 13.43 -17.93
CA PHE A 271 -15.51 13.63 -16.71
C PHE A 271 -16.66 12.63 -16.57
N LEU A 272 -17.34 12.27 -17.66
CA LEU A 272 -18.37 11.22 -17.63
C LEU A 272 -17.77 9.87 -17.25
N VAL A 273 -16.65 9.48 -17.87
CA VAL A 273 -15.95 8.22 -17.55
C VAL A 273 -15.54 8.20 -16.08
N ILE A 274 -15.01 9.30 -15.55
CA ILE A 274 -14.64 9.40 -14.12
C ILE A 274 -15.87 9.25 -13.21
N SER A 275 -16.99 9.90 -13.53
CA SER A 275 -18.25 9.75 -12.80
C SER A 275 -18.75 8.30 -12.82
N PHE A 276 -18.78 7.66 -13.99
CA PHE A 276 -19.17 6.25 -14.11
C PHE A 276 -18.25 5.32 -13.32
N VAL A 277 -16.94 5.59 -13.28
CA VAL A 277 -16.00 4.81 -12.46
C VAL A 277 -16.36 4.91 -10.97
N PHE A 278 -16.69 6.11 -10.47
CA PHE A 278 -17.13 6.26 -9.07
C PHE A 278 -18.45 5.54 -8.80
N ASP A 279 -19.42 5.61 -9.71
CA ASP A 279 -20.70 4.92 -9.57
C ASP A 279 -20.52 3.39 -9.57
N ILE A 280 -19.65 2.85 -10.44
CA ILE A 280 -19.33 1.42 -10.46
C ILE A 280 -18.69 1.00 -9.12
N ILE A 281 -17.80 1.80 -8.55
CA ILE A 281 -17.18 1.51 -7.25
C ILE A 281 -18.24 1.50 -6.14
N LEU A 282 -19.14 2.49 -6.12
CA LEU A 282 -20.24 2.57 -5.15
C LEU A 282 -21.22 1.39 -5.28
N LEU A 283 -21.55 0.99 -6.51
CA LEU A 283 -22.41 -0.16 -6.78
C LEU A 283 -21.73 -1.47 -6.35
N ALA A 284 -20.44 -1.63 -6.63
CA ALA A 284 -19.66 -2.79 -6.20
C ALA A 284 -19.60 -2.91 -4.67
N ASP A 285 -19.46 -1.78 -3.98
CA ASP A 285 -19.51 -1.70 -2.51
C ASP A 285 -20.87 -2.19 -1.98
N LYS A 286 -21.99 -1.62 -2.49
CA LYS A 286 -23.35 -2.04 -2.10
C LYS A 286 -23.67 -3.49 -2.44
N TRP A 287 -23.19 -3.99 -3.58
CA TRP A 287 -23.38 -5.39 -3.94
C TRP A 287 -22.62 -6.32 -3.00
N ASN A 288 -21.38 -5.98 -2.64
CA ASN A 288 -20.64 -6.74 -1.63
C ASN A 288 -21.33 -6.71 -0.26
N GLU A 289 -21.80 -5.55 0.20
CA GLU A 289 -22.59 -5.48 1.44
C GLU A 289 -23.80 -6.44 1.39
N ASN A 290 -24.55 -6.44 0.30
CA ASN A 290 -25.77 -7.26 0.16
C ASN A 290 -25.48 -8.76 -0.01
N LYS A 291 -24.36 -9.13 -0.67
CA LYS A 291 -23.97 -10.54 -0.87
C LYS A 291 -23.73 -11.28 0.45
N TYR A 292 -23.25 -10.58 1.48
CA TYR A 292 -22.94 -11.19 2.77
C TYR A 292 -24.08 -11.05 3.80
N LYS A 293 -25.06 -10.16 3.61
CA LYS A 293 -26.30 -10.13 4.40
C LYS A 293 -27.10 -11.44 4.32
N GLY A 294 -27.03 -12.15 3.18
CA GLY A 294 -27.78 -13.39 2.95
C GLY A 294 -27.18 -14.65 3.59
N LEU A 295 -25.96 -14.58 4.14
CA LEU A 295 -25.27 -15.71 4.79
C LEU A 295 -25.29 -15.61 6.33
N GLY A 296 -25.93 -14.57 6.87
CA GLY A 296 -26.13 -14.34 8.31
C GLY A 296 -27.48 -14.83 8.82
N LYS A 297 -27.96 -15.99 8.34
CA LYS A 297 -29.06 -16.74 8.93
C LYS A 297 -28.67 -18.20 9.07
#